data_AF-A0A2S7RRG2-F1
#
_entry.id   AF-A0A2S7RRG2-F1
#
_cell.length_a   1.000
_cell.length_b   1.000
_cell.length_c   1.000
_cell.angle_alpha   90.00
_cell.angle_beta   90.00
_cell.angle_gamma   90.00
#
_symmetry.space_group_name_H-M   'P 1'
#
loop_
_entity.id
_entity.type
_entity.pdbx_description
1 polymer ?
#
loop_
_entity_poly.entity_id
_entity_poly.type
_entity_poly.pdbx_seq_one_letter_code
_entity_poly.pdbx_strand_id
1 'polypeptide(L)'
;MKKMITLLGDFYHPHDPLVNYFQGIAKHFPQEIGMVDLRIDQFATALQEQPDLVLLSKENRLAPETNDAFWLDDTYDQLITEYVAGGGSLIAHHSGLSNYPIHAAFSEMLRGRFVHHPKPTEVTYREPNGKSYKIWDEHYFTEVAIGETEVLMHSYSQYGEAIAAWRHLYGKGKVFCMTPAHFSEGLQHEGSQKVLFDGINWCLEPT
;
A
#
# COMPACT_ATOMS: atom_id res chain seq x y z
N MET A 1 15.87 7.43 15.00
CA MET A 1 15.50 7.51 13.58
C MET A 1 14.85 6.19 13.19
N LYS A 2 13.65 6.24 12.61
CA LYS A 2 12.97 5.08 12.02
C LYS A 2 13.41 4.92 10.56
N LYS A 3 13.58 3.71 10.08
CA LYS A 3 13.99 3.41 8.70
C LYS A 3 12.81 2.91 7.88
N MET A 4 12.47 3.63 6.83
CA MET A 4 11.46 3.23 5.85
C MET A 4 12.15 2.94 4.52
N ILE A 5 11.87 1.79 3.92
CA ILE A 5 12.25 1.52 2.52
C ILE A 5 11.02 1.53 1.64
N THR A 6 11.16 2.02 0.41
CA THR A 6 10.05 2.10 -0.53
C THR A 6 10.35 1.38 -1.85
N LEU A 7 9.33 0.77 -2.43
CA LEU A 7 9.30 0.33 -3.83
C LEU A 7 8.14 1.06 -4.51
N LEU A 8 8.49 2.04 -5.33
CA LEU A 8 7.52 2.99 -5.90
C LEU A 8 7.49 2.89 -7.42
N GLY A 9 6.33 3.22 -7.97
CA GLY A 9 6.13 3.44 -9.38
C GLY A 9 6.11 2.18 -10.24
N ASP A 10 5.39 2.28 -11.34
CA ASP A 10 5.22 1.24 -12.35
C ASP A 10 4.80 1.89 -13.68
N PHE A 11 4.25 1.11 -14.60
CA PHE A 11 3.86 1.60 -15.91
C PHE A 11 2.75 2.65 -15.86
N TYR A 12 1.80 2.54 -14.92
CA TYR A 12 0.65 3.44 -14.80
C TYR A 12 0.86 4.52 -13.74
N HIS A 13 1.78 4.31 -12.80
CA HIS A 13 2.04 5.21 -11.68
C HIS A 13 3.46 5.77 -11.76
N PRO A 14 3.64 7.06 -12.14
CA PRO A 14 4.96 7.66 -12.30
C PRO A 14 5.78 7.65 -11.01
N HIS A 15 7.03 7.21 -11.13
CA HIS A 15 7.97 7.03 -10.02
C HIS A 15 8.26 8.33 -9.24
N ASP A 16 8.82 9.36 -9.90
CA ASP A 16 9.32 10.55 -9.21
C ASP A 16 8.23 11.34 -8.45
N PRO A 17 6.99 11.48 -8.98
CA PRO A 17 5.89 12.04 -8.19
C PRO A 17 5.60 11.27 -6.90
N LEU A 18 5.62 9.93 -6.92
CA LEU A 18 5.43 9.12 -5.71
C LEU A 18 6.59 9.31 -4.73
N VAL A 19 7.83 9.33 -5.20
CA VAL A 19 9.01 9.57 -4.33
C VAL A 19 8.86 10.91 -3.61
N ASN A 20 8.57 11.98 -4.35
CA ASN A 20 8.38 13.32 -3.78
C ASN A 20 7.23 13.35 -2.77
N TYR A 21 6.12 12.66 -3.09
CA TYR A 21 4.97 12.55 -2.21
C TYR A 21 5.31 11.88 -0.87
N PHE A 22 5.87 10.67 -0.89
CA PHE A 22 6.17 9.93 0.34
C PHE A 22 7.31 10.58 1.15
N GLN A 23 8.29 11.20 0.50
CA GLN A 23 9.28 12.04 1.20
C GLN A 23 8.64 13.24 1.88
N GLY A 24 7.65 13.86 1.23
CA GLY A 24 6.84 14.93 1.82
C GLY A 24 6.12 14.44 3.06
N ILE A 25 5.40 13.33 2.98
CA ILE A 25 4.67 12.72 4.10
C ILE A 25 5.62 12.38 5.26
N ALA A 26 6.76 11.75 4.99
CA ALA A 26 7.74 11.37 6.02
C ALA A 26 8.24 12.57 6.85
N LYS A 27 8.38 13.77 6.24
CA LYS A 27 8.82 15.00 6.93
C LYS A 27 7.80 15.57 7.91
N HIS A 28 6.54 15.15 7.82
CA HIS A 28 5.48 15.63 8.72
C HIS A 28 5.41 14.83 10.03
N PHE A 29 6.16 13.73 10.15
CA PHE A 29 6.23 12.96 11.38
C PHE A 29 7.11 13.68 12.42
N PRO A 30 6.70 13.72 13.71
CA PRO A 30 7.51 14.28 14.79
C PRO A 30 8.86 13.56 14.96
N GLN A 31 8.86 12.25 14.74
CA GLN A 31 10.07 11.42 14.71
C GLN A 31 10.73 11.44 13.32
N GLU A 32 12.05 11.45 13.29
CA GLU A 32 12.80 11.34 12.04
C GLU A 32 12.59 9.97 11.38
N ILE A 33 12.09 9.98 10.15
CA ILE A 33 11.95 8.81 9.28
C ILE A 33 12.97 8.95 8.13
N GLY A 34 14.00 8.11 8.17
CA GLY A 34 14.94 7.95 7.06
C GLY A 34 14.31 7.08 5.98
N MET A 35 13.90 7.70 4.87
CA MET A 35 13.31 7.02 3.72
C MET A 35 14.37 6.71 2.66
N VAL A 36 14.44 5.45 2.23
CA VAL A 36 15.29 5.02 1.11
C VAL A 36 14.41 4.38 0.05
N ASP A 37 14.31 5.02 -1.10
CA ASP A 37 13.62 4.47 -2.26
C ASP A 37 14.52 3.54 -3.06
N LEU A 38 13.98 2.39 -3.45
CA LEU A 38 14.75 1.27 -3.96
C LEU A 38 14.31 0.89 -5.37
N ARG A 39 15.27 0.33 -6.11
CA ARG A 39 14.95 -0.53 -7.25
C ARG A 39 14.75 -1.98 -6.78
N ILE A 40 14.06 -2.79 -7.59
CA ILE A 40 13.78 -4.20 -7.29
C ILE A 40 15.07 -4.97 -6.96
N ASP A 41 16.16 -4.76 -7.72
CA ASP A 41 17.45 -5.44 -7.55
C ASP A 41 18.14 -5.14 -6.20
N GLN A 42 17.68 -4.11 -5.48
CA GLN A 42 18.21 -3.71 -4.17
C GLN A 42 17.33 -4.22 -3.01
N PHE A 43 16.11 -4.69 -3.31
CA PHE A 43 15.08 -4.93 -2.31
C PHE A 43 15.44 -6.07 -1.35
N ALA A 44 15.93 -7.19 -1.87
CA ALA A 44 16.32 -8.34 -1.04
C ALA A 44 17.38 -7.98 0.00
N THR A 45 18.43 -7.25 -0.40
CA THR A 45 19.49 -6.78 0.50
C THR A 45 18.94 -5.81 1.55
N ALA A 46 18.07 -4.88 1.15
CA ALA A 46 17.50 -3.91 2.06
C ALA A 46 16.59 -4.55 3.14
N LEU A 47 15.85 -5.61 2.79
CA LEU A 47 15.04 -6.36 3.75
C LEU A 47 15.89 -7.04 4.84
N GLN A 48 17.10 -7.51 4.50
CA GLN A 48 18.02 -8.11 5.49
C GLN A 48 18.47 -7.12 6.56
N GLU A 49 18.44 -5.82 6.26
CA GLU A 49 18.75 -4.76 7.23
C GLU A 49 17.60 -4.47 8.20
N GLN A 50 16.50 -5.23 8.12
CA GLN A 50 15.33 -5.16 9.02
C GLN A 50 14.82 -3.72 9.20
N PRO A 51 14.38 -3.04 8.12
CA PRO A 51 13.82 -1.70 8.23
C PRO A 51 12.57 -1.71 9.12
N ASP A 52 12.25 -0.57 9.74
CA ASP A 52 11.04 -0.44 10.56
C ASP A 52 9.76 -0.53 9.71
N LEU A 53 9.82 -0.15 8.42
CA LEU A 53 8.68 -0.14 7.51
C LEU A 53 9.11 -0.35 6.06
N VAL A 54 8.37 -1.20 5.35
CA VAL A 54 8.33 -1.28 3.89
C VAL A 54 7.06 -0.61 3.39
N LEU A 55 7.17 0.33 2.46
CA LEU A 55 6.02 0.92 1.77
C LEU A 55 6.08 0.57 0.29
N LEU A 56 5.05 -0.11 -0.19
CA LEU A 56 4.92 -0.58 -1.55
C LEU A 56 3.81 0.18 -2.27
N SER A 57 4.17 0.90 -3.33
CA SER A 57 3.23 1.51 -4.27
C SER A 57 3.71 1.20 -5.69
N LYS A 58 3.71 -0.10 -6.00
CA LYS A 58 4.20 -0.66 -7.25
C LYS A 58 3.32 -1.85 -7.63
N GLU A 59 2.85 -1.86 -8.86
CA GLU A 59 2.18 -3.01 -9.45
C GLU A 59 3.15 -4.18 -9.70
N ASN A 60 2.64 -5.41 -9.64
CA ASN A 60 3.46 -6.60 -9.88
C ASN A 60 4.00 -6.74 -11.32
N ARG A 61 3.24 -6.33 -12.35
CA ARG A 61 3.67 -6.45 -13.76
C ARG A 61 4.79 -5.45 -14.08
N LEU A 62 5.85 -5.92 -14.71
CA LEU A 62 6.99 -5.10 -15.11
C LEU A 62 6.76 -4.35 -16.43
N ALA A 63 6.07 -4.96 -17.39
CA ALA A 63 5.81 -4.36 -18.69
C ALA A 63 4.44 -4.79 -19.24
N PRO A 64 3.33 -4.27 -18.66
CA PRO A 64 1.97 -4.78 -18.87
C PRO A 64 1.48 -4.73 -20.33
N GLU A 65 2.11 -3.94 -21.20
CA GLU A 65 1.78 -3.87 -22.63
C GLU A 65 2.67 -4.73 -23.54
N THR A 66 3.77 -5.29 -23.04
CA THR A 66 4.78 -5.94 -23.90
C THR A 66 5.18 -7.35 -23.48
N ASN A 67 5.04 -7.73 -22.20
CA ASN A 67 5.28 -9.09 -21.74
C ASN A 67 4.57 -9.39 -20.41
N ASP A 68 4.61 -10.67 -20.02
CA ASP A 68 4.06 -11.17 -18.75
C ASP A 68 5.15 -11.31 -17.67
N ALA A 69 6.12 -10.38 -17.63
CA ALA A 69 7.14 -10.39 -16.58
C ALA A 69 6.59 -9.76 -15.30
N PHE A 70 6.87 -10.40 -14.17
CA PHE A 70 6.48 -9.96 -12.83
C PHE A 70 7.73 -9.76 -11.97
N TRP A 71 7.68 -8.81 -11.03
CA TRP A 71 8.81 -8.60 -10.11
C TRP A 71 8.72 -9.49 -8.87
N LEU A 72 7.50 -9.81 -8.40
CA LEU A 72 7.31 -10.75 -7.31
C LEU A 72 7.45 -12.18 -7.84
N ASP A 73 8.63 -12.75 -7.65
CA ASP A 73 8.88 -14.19 -7.81
C ASP A 73 8.83 -14.90 -6.45
N ASP A 74 9.00 -16.23 -6.46
CA ASP A 74 8.98 -17.05 -5.23
C ASP A 74 10.00 -16.58 -4.18
N THR A 75 11.13 -15.99 -4.61
CA THR A 75 12.17 -15.50 -3.69
C THR A 75 11.69 -14.24 -2.98
N TYR A 76 11.17 -13.26 -3.73
CA TYR A 76 10.65 -12.03 -3.13
C TYR A 76 9.39 -12.29 -2.31
N ASP A 77 8.52 -13.21 -2.76
CA ASP A 77 7.32 -13.63 -2.03
C ASP A 77 7.65 -14.19 -0.64
N GLN A 78 8.67 -15.06 -0.56
CA GLN A 78 9.14 -15.58 0.70
C GLN A 78 9.83 -14.50 1.55
N LEU A 79 10.75 -13.72 0.99
CA LEU A 79 11.51 -12.72 1.74
C LEU A 79 10.62 -11.65 2.40
N ILE A 80 9.65 -11.13 1.66
CA ILE A 80 8.78 -10.07 2.19
C ILE A 80 7.83 -10.61 3.27
N THR A 81 7.32 -11.82 3.10
CA THR A 81 6.40 -12.42 4.06
C THR A 81 7.11 -12.87 5.33
N GLU A 82 8.34 -13.39 5.23
CA GLU A 82 9.19 -13.70 6.39
C GLU A 82 9.61 -12.42 7.14
N TYR A 83 9.93 -11.34 6.42
CA TYR A 83 10.23 -10.04 7.03
C TYR A 83 9.06 -9.56 7.90
N VAL A 84 7.84 -9.56 7.36
CA VAL A 84 6.65 -9.13 8.13
C VAL A 84 6.37 -10.12 9.26
N ALA A 85 6.36 -11.43 9.00
CA ALA A 85 6.12 -12.44 10.03
C ALA A 85 7.14 -12.34 11.18
N GLY A 86 8.37 -11.92 10.88
CA GLY A 86 9.47 -11.70 11.82
C GLY A 86 9.34 -10.45 12.71
N GLY A 87 8.46 -9.50 12.36
CA GLY A 87 8.25 -8.26 13.11
C GLY A 87 8.28 -6.98 12.28
N GLY A 88 8.61 -7.08 10.99
CA GLY A 88 8.58 -5.96 10.07
C GLY A 88 7.16 -5.44 9.80
N SER A 89 7.06 -4.19 9.38
CA SER A 89 5.78 -3.59 8.99
C SER A 89 5.73 -3.37 7.48
N LEU A 90 4.57 -3.61 6.87
CA LEU A 90 4.32 -3.40 5.45
C LEU A 90 3.09 -2.52 5.23
N ILE A 91 3.24 -1.56 4.33
CA ILE A 91 2.14 -0.82 3.72
C ILE A 91 2.02 -1.20 2.24
N ALA A 92 0.84 -1.66 1.83
CA ALA A 92 0.46 -1.77 0.42
C ALA A 92 -0.45 -0.59 0.05
N HIS A 93 0.08 0.35 -0.70
CA HIS A 93 -0.61 1.56 -1.14
C HIS A 93 -1.00 1.45 -2.61
N HIS A 94 -2.28 1.58 -2.91
CA HIS A 94 -2.86 1.62 -4.25
C HIS A 94 -2.32 0.50 -5.17
N SER A 95 -1.37 0.79 -6.07
CA SER A 95 -0.79 -0.19 -6.99
C SER A 95 -0.03 -1.32 -6.31
N GLY A 96 0.38 -1.14 -5.04
CA GLY A 96 0.88 -2.22 -4.16
C GLY A 96 -0.12 -3.34 -3.89
N LEU A 97 -1.37 -3.21 -4.33
CA LEU A 97 -2.43 -4.23 -4.25
C LEU A 97 -2.70 -4.92 -5.60
N SER A 98 -2.10 -4.44 -6.69
CA SER A 98 -2.55 -4.73 -8.06
C SER A 98 -1.68 -5.78 -8.77
N ASN A 99 -2.35 -6.74 -9.41
CA ASN A 99 -1.77 -7.81 -10.24
C ASN A 99 -0.82 -8.79 -9.52
N TYR A 100 -0.96 -8.95 -8.21
CA TYR A 100 -0.28 -10.02 -7.45
C TYR A 100 -1.01 -11.36 -7.58
N PRO A 101 -0.30 -12.51 -7.61
CA PRO A 101 -0.94 -13.83 -7.74
C PRO A 101 -1.82 -14.13 -6.52
N ILE A 102 -3.05 -14.61 -6.72
CA ILE A 102 -4.04 -14.79 -5.65
C ILE A 102 -3.56 -15.76 -4.55
N HIS A 103 -2.72 -16.75 -4.92
CA HIS A 103 -2.20 -17.78 -4.00
C HIS A 103 -0.74 -17.56 -3.60
N ALA A 104 -0.16 -16.40 -3.90
CA ALA A 104 1.16 -16.02 -3.38
C ALA A 104 1.05 -15.72 -1.89
N ALA A 105 2.10 -16.02 -1.12
CA ALA A 105 2.14 -15.77 0.31
C ALA A 105 1.97 -14.26 0.61
N PHE A 106 2.46 -13.40 -0.29
CA PHE A 106 2.28 -11.95 -0.25
C PHE A 106 0.80 -11.57 -0.27
N SER A 107 0.03 -12.10 -1.23
CA SER A 107 -1.41 -11.81 -1.34
C SER A 107 -2.20 -12.31 -0.13
N GLU A 108 -1.86 -13.50 0.38
CA GLU A 108 -2.47 -14.05 1.60
C GLU A 108 -2.14 -13.19 2.83
N MET A 109 -0.89 -12.74 2.97
CA MET A 109 -0.44 -11.82 4.02
C MET A 109 -1.19 -10.49 3.98
N LEU A 110 -1.46 -9.95 2.79
CA LEU A 110 -2.23 -8.70 2.66
C LEU A 110 -3.68 -8.85 3.11
N ARG A 111 -4.23 -10.08 3.15
CA ARG A 111 -5.65 -10.37 3.43
C ARG A 111 -6.63 -9.55 2.60
N GLY A 112 -6.17 -9.04 1.47
CA GLY A 112 -6.99 -8.30 0.54
C GLY A 112 -6.23 -8.00 -0.74
N ARG A 113 -6.98 -7.85 -1.82
CA ARG A 113 -6.43 -7.67 -3.17
C ARG A 113 -7.31 -6.78 -4.02
N PHE A 114 -6.69 -6.16 -5.01
CA PHE A 114 -7.39 -5.53 -6.12
C PHE A 114 -8.11 -6.60 -6.98
N VAL A 115 -9.34 -6.28 -7.41
CA VAL A 115 -10.12 -7.09 -8.36
C VAL A 115 -10.22 -6.37 -9.69
N HIS A 116 -10.74 -5.14 -9.68
CA HIS A 116 -10.89 -4.29 -10.85
C HIS A 116 -11.18 -2.84 -10.43
N HIS A 117 -11.16 -1.92 -11.39
CA HIS A 117 -11.76 -0.59 -11.25
C HIS A 117 -12.49 -0.21 -12.55
N PRO A 118 -13.57 0.59 -12.48
CA PRO A 118 -14.18 1.21 -13.64
C PRO A 118 -13.33 2.40 -14.13
N LYS A 119 -13.81 3.12 -15.16
CA LYS A 119 -13.22 4.41 -15.53
C LYS A 119 -13.20 5.36 -14.32
N PRO A 120 -12.19 6.23 -14.21
CA PRO A 120 -12.11 7.23 -13.15
C PRO A 120 -13.43 7.97 -12.93
N THR A 121 -13.75 8.21 -11.66
CA THR A 121 -15.00 8.83 -11.25
C THR A 121 -14.83 9.56 -9.91
N GLU A 122 -15.85 10.28 -9.45
CA GLU A 122 -15.85 10.79 -8.08
C GLU A 122 -16.06 9.62 -7.11
N VAL A 123 -15.09 9.41 -6.22
CA VAL A 123 -15.12 8.37 -5.19
C VAL A 123 -15.23 9.03 -3.83
N THR A 124 -16.21 8.59 -3.05
CA THR A 124 -16.36 8.98 -1.65
C THR A 124 -15.68 7.95 -0.77
N TYR A 125 -14.69 8.36 0.01
CA TYR A 125 -14.02 7.54 1.00
C TYR A 125 -14.56 7.88 2.39
N ARG A 126 -14.96 6.88 3.18
CA ARG A 126 -15.64 7.07 4.46
C ARG A 126 -15.12 6.12 5.54
N GLU A 127 -14.74 6.69 6.68
CA GLU A 127 -14.37 5.99 7.90
C GLU A 127 -15.61 5.51 8.69
N PRO A 128 -15.50 4.49 9.57
CA PRO A 128 -16.59 4.03 10.44
C PRO A 128 -17.21 5.11 11.34
N ASN A 129 -16.45 6.14 11.68
CA ASN A 129 -16.91 7.27 12.51
C ASN A 129 -17.76 8.29 11.72
N GLY A 130 -17.98 8.08 10.42
CA GLY A 130 -18.76 8.94 9.54
C GLY A 130 -17.98 10.06 8.86
N LYS A 131 -16.70 10.28 9.20
CA LYS A 131 -15.83 11.20 8.44
C LYS A 131 -15.65 10.68 7.03
N SER A 132 -15.75 11.57 6.06
CA SER A 132 -15.61 11.22 4.65
C SER A 132 -15.01 12.35 3.85
N TYR A 133 -14.39 11.99 2.74
CA TYR A 133 -13.89 12.91 1.73
C TYR A 133 -14.17 12.38 0.33
N LYS A 134 -14.07 13.25 -0.67
CA LYS A 134 -14.29 12.89 -2.08
C LYS A 134 -13.12 13.32 -2.92
N ILE A 135 -12.70 12.44 -3.82
CA ILE A 135 -11.67 12.72 -4.81
C ILE A 135 -12.07 12.14 -6.16
N TRP A 136 -11.53 12.72 -7.24
CA TRP A 136 -11.58 12.10 -8.56
C TRP A 136 -10.51 11.00 -8.61
N ASP A 137 -10.91 9.74 -8.77
CA ASP A 137 -10.02 8.60 -8.60
C ASP A 137 -10.48 7.35 -9.36
N GLU A 138 -9.62 6.34 -9.38
CA GLU A 138 -9.97 4.98 -9.79
C GLU A 138 -10.66 4.26 -8.61
N HIS A 139 -11.97 3.99 -8.72
CA HIS A 139 -12.68 3.26 -7.66
C HIS A 139 -12.27 1.78 -7.65
N TYR A 140 -11.28 1.44 -6.84
CA TYR A 140 -10.82 0.07 -6.66
C TYR A 140 -11.90 -0.77 -5.97
N PHE A 141 -12.31 -1.85 -6.62
CA PHE A 141 -13.06 -2.93 -6.00
C PHE A 141 -12.08 -3.97 -5.49
N THR A 142 -12.22 -4.29 -4.20
CA THR A 142 -11.31 -5.17 -3.48
C THR A 142 -12.06 -6.38 -2.93
N GLU A 143 -11.36 -7.51 -2.86
CA GLU A 143 -11.74 -8.63 -2.02
C GLU A 143 -10.88 -8.57 -0.76
N VAL A 144 -11.49 -8.62 0.42
CA VAL A 144 -10.80 -8.55 1.71
C VAL A 144 -11.33 -9.66 2.62
N ALA A 145 -10.45 -10.36 3.31
CA ALA A 145 -10.80 -11.39 4.28
C ALA A 145 -11.34 -10.76 5.57
N ILE A 146 -12.66 -10.52 5.60
CA ILE A 146 -13.37 -9.88 6.73
C ILE A 146 -13.34 -10.82 7.95
N GLY A 147 -13.05 -10.25 9.13
CA GLY A 147 -12.99 -10.97 10.41
C GLY A 147 -11.55 -11.27 10.88
N GLU A 148 -10.60 -11.35 9.94
CA GLU A 148 -9.17 -11.39 10.24
C GLU A 148 -8.49 -10.02 10.12
N THR A 149 -9.23 -9.02 9.66
CA THR A 149 -8.76 -7.65 9.42
C THR A 149 -9.67 -6.62 10.07
N GLU A 150 -9.07 -5.55 10.56
CA GLU A 150 -9.78 -4.34 10.97
C GLU A 150 -10.01 -3.47 9.73
N VAL A 151 -11.29 -3.25 9.38
CA VAL A 151 -11.67 -2.36 8.28
C VAL A 151 -11.69 -0.92 8.77
N LEU A 152 -10.93 -0.05 8.10
CA LEU A 152 -10.71 1.34 8.50
C LEU A 152 -11.47 2.33 7.62
N MET A 153 -11.78 1.93 6.37
CA MET A 153 -12.39 2.83 5.39
C MET A 153 -13.13 2.05 4.31
N HIS A 154 -14.30 2.53 3.92
CA HIS A 154 -15.06 2.08 2.75
C HIS A 154 -15.02 3.15 1.66
N SER A 155 -15.11 2.73 0.39
CA SER A 155 -15.26 3.62 -0.77
C SER A 155 -16.60 3.42 -1.45
N TYR A 156 -17.12 4.49 -2.03
CA TYR A 156 -18.43 4.53 -2.69
C TYR A 156 -18.33 5.33 -3.98
N SER A 157 -18.97 4.84 -5.05
CA SER A 157 -19.24 5.62 -6.24
C SER A 157 -20.53 5.15 -6.90
N GLN A 158 -20.86 5.70 -8.06
CA GLN A 158 -22.00 5.21 -8.86
C GLN A 158 -21.90 3.72 -9.26
N TYR A 159 -20.71 3.13 -9.15
CA TYR A 159 -20.47 1.73 -9.51
C TYR A 159 -20.63 0.76 -8.33
N GLY A 160 -20.79 1.23 -7.10
CA GLY A 160 -20.99 0.39 -5.92
C GLY A 160 -20.18 0.83 -4.70
N GLU A 161 -19.88 -0.14 -3.84
CA GLU A 161 -19.14 0.02 -2.59
C GLU A 161 -18.00 -1.01 -2.54
N ALA A 162 -16.87 -0.63 -1.93
CA ALA A 162 -15.74 -1.51 -1.66
C ALA A 162 -15.03 -1.16 -0.35
N ILE A 163 -14.16 -2.05 0.14
CA ILE A 163 -13.28 -1.76 1.27
C ILE A 163 -12.03 -1.03 0.74
N ALA A 164 -11.73 0.12 1.32
CA ALA A 164 -10.71 1.05 0.82
C ALA A 164 -9.49 1.18 1.74
N ALA A 165 -9.58 0.76 3.01
CA ALA A 165 -8.41 0.59 3.86
C ALA A 165 -8.67 -0.44 4.97
N TRP A 166 -7.64 -1.22 5.28
CA TRP A 166 -7.67 -2.24 6.32
C TRP A 166 -6.29 -2.47 6.93
N ARG A 167 -6.27 -3.09 8.12
CA ARG A 167 -5.03 -3.48 8.80
C ARG A 167 -5.18 -4.71 9.67
N HIS A 168 -4.06 -5.35 9.97
CA HIS A 168 -3.97 -6.51 10.86
C HIS A 168 -2.52 -6.84 11.24
N LEU A 169 -2.37 -7.68 12.26
CA LEU A 169 -1.09 -8.33 12.55
C LEU A 169 -0.91 -9.54 11.62
N TYR A 170 0.34 -9.77 11.22
CA TYR A 170 0.78 -10.97 10.51
C TYR A 170 2.08 -11.48 11.13
N GLY A 171 2.03 -12.66 11.76
CA GLY A 171 3.10 -13.10 12.64
C GLY A 171 3.34 -12.08 13.77
N LYS A 172 4.56 -11.53 13.85
CA LYS A 172 4.93 -10.46 14.80
C LYS A 172 4.85 -9.06 14.20
N GLY A 173 4.59 -8.95 12.91
CA GLY A 173 4.59 -7.69 12.17
C GLY A 173 3.19 -7.12 11.93
N LYS A 174 3.16 -6.02 11.19
CA LYS A 174 1.96 -5.23 10.92
C LYS A 174 1.76 -5.06 9.42
N VAL A 175 0.53 -5.21 8.96
CA VAL A 175 0.14 -4.99 7.57
C VAL A 175 -0.95 -3.92 7.54
N PHE A 176 -0.74 -2.89 6.73
CA PHE A 176 -1.74 -1.87 6.43
C PHE A 176 -1.90 -1.75 4.91
N CYS A 177 -3.13 -1.61 4.45
CA CYS A 177 -3.47 -1.52 3.05
C CYS A 177 -4.43 -0.36 2.83
N MET A 178 -4.24 0.38 1.75
CA MET A 178 -5.18 1.43 1.35
C MET A 178 -5.26 1.56 -0.17
N THR A 179 -6.46 1.85 -0.68
CA THR A 179 -6.73 1.98 -2.11
C THR A 179 -6.58 3.40 -2.66
N PRO A 180 -6.91 4.52 -1.99
CA PRO A 180 -6.61 5.83 -2.56
C PRO A 180 -5.09 6.07 -2.56
N ALA A 181 -4.50 6.74 -3.55
CA ALA A 181 -5.11 7.30 -4.76
C ALA A 181 -4.22 7.09 -6.00
N HIS A 182 -4.84 7.10 -7.18
CA HIS A 182 -4.14 7.05 -8.47
C HIS A 182 -3.57 8.41 -8.88
N PHE A 183 -4.39 9.46 -8.82
CA PHE A 183 -4.03 10.80 -9.30
C PHE A 183 -3.36 11.65 -8.22
N SER A 184 -2.49 12.56 -8.65
CA SER A 184 -1.76 13.49 -7.77
C SER A 184 -2.70 14.30 -6.88
N GLU A 185 -3.80 14.81 -7.42
CA GLU A 185 -4.81 15.57 -6.69
C GLU A 185 -5.42 14.74 -5.54
N GLY A 186 -5.65 13.44 -5.79
CA GLY A 186 -6.12 12.49 -4.79
C GLY A 186 -5.08 12.21 -3.71
N LEU A 187 -3.81 12.07 -4.08
CA LEU A 187 -2.69 11.91 -3.14
C LEU A 187 -2.52 13.13 -2.23
N GLN A 188 -2.72 14.33 -2.78
CA GLN A 188 -2.59 15.60 -2.05
C GLN A 188 -3.83 15.96 -1.21
N HIS A 189 -4.94 15.22 -1.34
CA HIS A 189 -6.13 15.47 -0.55
C HIS A 189 -5.89 15.15 0.93
N GLU A 190 -6.29 16.06 1.84
CA GLU A 190 -6.03 15.94 3.29
C GLU A 190 -6.56 14.63 3.89
N GLY A 191 -7.71 14.16 3.42
CA GLY A 191 -8.31 12.89 3.84
C GLY A 191 -7.44 11.67 3.48
N SER A 192 -6.91 11.62 2.25
CA SER A 192 -6.01 10.55 1.80
C SER A 192 -4.71 10.57 2.61
N GLN A 193 -4.12 11.76 2.76
CA GLN A 193 -2.88 11.93 3.53
C GLN A 193 -3.06 11.55 4.99
N LYS A 194 -4.21 11.87 5.59
CA LYS A 194 -4.51 11.52 6.97
C LYS A 194 -4.57 10.00 7.16
N VAL A 195 -5.27 9.28 6.28
CA VAL A 195 -5.37 7.81 6.36
C VAL A 195 -4.00 7.16 6.20
N LEU A 196 -3.19 7.64 5.25
CA LEU A 196 -1.81 7.19 5.08
C LEU A 196 -0.95 7.50 6.32
N PHE A 197 -1.05 8.71 6.87
CA PHE A 197 -0.30 9.12 8.05
C PHE A 197 -0.63 8.24 9.26
N ASP A 198 -1.91 7.99 9.50
CA ASP A 198 -2.37 7.11 10.59
C ASP A 198 -1.87 5.66 10.37
N GLY A 199 -1.85 5.18 9.12
CA GLY A 199 -1.30 3.88 8.74
C GLY A 199 0.20 3.76 9.00
N ILE A 200 0.99 4.73 8.55
CA ILE A 200 2.44 4.80 8.82
C ILE A 200 2.71 4.88 10.33
N ASN A 201 1.97 5.73 11.05
CA ASN A 201 2.14 5.86 12.50
C ASN A 201 1.91 4.50 13.20
N TRP A 202 0.80 3.83 12.88
CA TRP A 202 0.47 2.52 13.44
C TRP A 202 1.53 1.46 13.10
N CYS A 203 2.04 1.45 11.87
CA CYS A 203 3.12 0.54 11.44
C CYS A 203 4.44 0.79 12.18
N LEU A 204 4.74 2.01 12.60
CA LEU A 204 5.99 2.36 13.29
C LEU A 204 5.92 2.23 14.82
N GLU A 205 4.72 2.14 15.39
CA GLU A 205 4.50 1.84 16.80
C GLU A 205 5.05 0.44 17.15
N PRO A 206 5.62 0.24 18.35
CA PRO A 206 5.96 -1.09 18.83
C PRO A 206 4.72 -2.03 18.84
N THR A 207 4.95 -3.32 18.64
CA THR A 207 3.96 -4.39 18.86
C THR A 207 3.87 -4.79 20.33
#